data_AF-A0AAW0LVY8-F1
#
_entry.id   AF-A0AAW0LVY8-F1
#
_cell.length_a   1.000
_cell.length_b   1.000
_cell.length_c   1.000
_cell.angle_alpha   90.00
_cell.angle_beta   90.00
_cell.angle_gamma   90.00
#
_symmetry.space_group_name_H-M   'P 1'
#
loop_
_entity.id
_entity.type
_entity.pdbx_description
1 polymer ?
#
loop_
_entity_poly.entity_id
_entity_poly.type
_entity_poly.pdbx_seq_one_letter_code
_entity_poly.pdbx_strand_id
1 'polypeptide(L)' 'MALKKYKMHMIVANELLTRKDKIVVVTSDEKISIRNKTQIGDVVENLLIRLIVKRHSAYVEKLDL' A
#
# COMPACT_ATOMS: atom_id res chain seq x y z
N MET A 1 -3.43 -8.66 14.53
CA MET A 1 -3.28 -7.68 13.44
C MET A 1 -4.47 -7.80 12.50
N ALA A 2 -5.04 -6.69 12.02
CA ALA A 2 -6.23 -6.70 11.17
C ALA A 2 -6.08 -7.59 9.92
N LEU A 3 -4.84 -7.77 9.43
CA LEU A 3 -4.51 -8.61 8.28
C LEU A 3 -4.97 -10.07 8.52
N LYS A 4 -4.60 -10.62 9.68
CA LYS A 4 -4.97 -11.98 10.10
C LYS A 4 -6.45 -12.09 10.51
N LYS A 5 -6.95 -11.08 11.24
CA LYS A 5 -8.34 -11.07 11.73
C LYS A 5 -9.35 -11.10 10.60
N TYR A 6 -9.09 -10.33 9.54
CA TYR A 6 -10.02 -10.18 8.41
C TYR A 6 -9.56 -10.92 7.15
N LYS A 7 -8.49 -11.71 7.22
CA LYS A 7 -7.91 -12.47 6.09
C LYS A 7 -7.67 -11.60 4.84
N MET A 8 -7.15 -10.39 5.06
CA MET A 8 -6.87 -9.44 3.99
C MET A 8 -5.49 -9.69 3.37
N HIS A 9 -5.33 -9.43 2.08
CA HIS A 9 -4.01 -9.52 1.41
C HIS A 9 -3.07 -8.39 1.81
N MET A 10 -3.62 -7.23 2.15
CA MET A 10 -2.86 -6.02 2.42
C MET A 10 -3.66 -5.05 3.31
N ILE A 11 -2.96 -4.27 4.12
CA ILE A 11 -3.51 -3.14 4.87
C ILE A 11 -2.79 -1.87 4.45
N VAL A 12 -3.55 -0.81 4.25
CA VAL A 12 -3.03 0.55 4.11
C VAL A 12 -3.29 1.27 5.43
N ALA A 13 -2.25 1.82 6.03
CA ALA A 13 -2.30 2.53 7.29
C ALA A 13 -1.67 3.92 7.15
N ASN A 14 -2.32 4.91 7.73
CA ASN A 14 -1.86 6.28 7.78
C ASN A 14 -2.13 6.86 9.16
N GLU A 15 -1.23 7.71 9.63
CA GLU A 15 -1.50 8.51 10.82
C GLU A 15 -2.29 9.76 10.39
N LEU A 16 -3.22 10.22 11.22
CA LEU A 16 -4.08 11.36 10.87
C LEU A 16 -3.26 12.62 10.53
N LEU A 17 -2.20 12.87 11.29
CA LEU A 17 -1.31 14.02 11.13
C LEU A 17 -0.49 13.96 9.83
N THR A 18 -0.06 12.78 9.40
CA THR A 18 0.86 12.60 8.27
C THR A 18 0.21 11.92 7.07
N ARG A 19 -1.12 11.83 7.03
CA ARG A 19 -1.88 11.06 6.02
C ARG A 19 -1.60 11.43 4.57
N LYS A 20 -1.27 12.71 4.31
CA LYS A 20 -0.95 13.22 2.95
C LYS A 20 0.50 12.99 2.55
N ASP A 21 1.36 12.69 3.52
CA ASP A 21 2.81 12.66 3.34
C ASP A 21 3.38 11.26 3.48
N LYS A 22 2.76 10.43 4.32
CA LYS A 22 3.26 9.11 4.69
C LYS A 22 2.12 8.11 4.80
N ILE A 23 2.30 7.02 4.06
CA ILE A 23 1.44 5.85 4.11
C ILE A 23 2.31 4.63 4.37
N VAL A 24 1.81 3.73 5.20
CA VAL A 24 2.46 2.46 5.52
C VAL A 24 1.56 1.34 5.05
N VAL A 25 2.09 0.51 4.17
CA VAL A 25 1.41 -0.65 3.62
C VAL A 25 1.95 -1.90 4.30
N VAL A 26 1.07 -2.72 4.87
CA VAL A 26 1.43 -3.94 5.60
C VAL A 26 0.86 -5.14 4.85
N THR A 27 1.72 -6.10 4.50
CA THR A 27 1.33 -7.42 3.99
C THR A 27 1.73 -8.52 4.98
N SER A 28 1.53 -9.78 4.62
CA SER A 28 1.96 -10.92 5.46
C SER A 28 3.47 -10.98 5.60
N ASP A 29 4.20 -10.54 4.57
CA ASP A 29 5.62 -10.79 4.42
C ASP A 29 6.45 -9.52 4.62
N GLU A 30 5.87 -8.34 4.37
CA GLU A 30 6.61 -7.08 4.37
C GLU A 30 5.80 -5.88 4.85
N LYS A 31 6.54 -4.83 5.24
CA LYS A 31 6.01 -3.53 5.61
C LYS A 31 6.68 -2.46 4.75
N ILE A 32 5.91 -1.85 3.85
CA ILE A 32 6.39 -0.83 2.91
C ILE A 32 6.00 0.55 3.42
N SER A 33 6.95 1.46 3.52
CA SER A 33 6.69 2.88 3.82
C SER A 33 6.77 3.70 2.54
N ILE A 34 5.65 4.32 2.17
CA ILE A 34 5.57 5.28 1.07
C ILE A 34 5.63 6.68 1.69
N ARG A 35 6.54 7.53 1.21
CA ARG A 35 6.61 8.93 1.59
C ARG A 35 6.60 9.82 0.36
N ASN A 36 5.82 10.89 0.41
CA ASN A 36 5.90 11.94 -0.58
C ASN A 36 7.25 12.66 -0.47
N LYS A 37 7.97 12.77 -1.58
CA LYS A 37 9.26 13.47 -1.65
C LYS A 37 9.06 14.82 -2.32
N THR A 38 8.48 15.79 -1.61
CA THR A 38 8.59 17.25 -1.86
C THR A 38 8.45 17.78 -3.30
N GLN A 39 8.04 16.98 -4.27
CA GLN A 39 7.84 17.39 -5.65
C GLN A 39 6.42 17.90 -5.75
N ILE A 40 6.35 19.22 -5.93
CA ILE A 40 5.14 19.98 -6.19
C ILE A 40 4.31 19.22 -7.22
N GLY A 41 3.16 18.68 -6.78
CA GLY A 41 2.16 18.06 -7.65
C GLY A 41 2.04 16.54 -7.57
N ASP A 42 3.00 15.80 -7.00
CA ASP A 42 2.82 14.35 -6.83
C ASP A 42 2.21 14.03 -5.47
N VAL A 43 1.10 13.29 -5.48
CA VAL A 43 0.29 12.99 -4.30
C VAL A 43 0.60 11.55 -3.86
N VAL A 44 0.68 11.28 -2.56
CA VAL A 44 1.08 9.97 -2.02
C VAL A 44 0.17 8.83 -2.52
N GLU A 45 -1.06 9.14 -2.89
CA GLU A 45 -2.06 8.27 -3.48
C GLU A 45 -1.62 7.73 -4.85
N ASN A 46 -0.92 8.51 -5.68
CA ASN A 46 -0.44 8.03 -7.00
C ASN A 46 0.57 6.89 -6.82
N LEU A 47 1.51 7.05 -5.89
CA LEU A 47 2.48 6.01 -5.53
C LEU A 47 1.78 4.78 -4.95
N LEU A 48 0.77 4.99 -4.11
CA LEU A 48 -0.04 3.91 -3.54
C LEU A 48 -0.79 3.14 -4.62
N ILE A 49 -1.46 3.81 -5.55
CA ILE A 49 -2.22 3.20 -6.64
C ILE A 49 -1.29 2.31 -7.49
N ARG A 50 -0.12 2.83 -7.89
CA ARG A 50 0.86 2.05 -8.67
C ARG A 50 1.32 0.78 -7.93
N LEU A 51 1.54 0.88 -6.61
CA LEU A 51 1.91 -0.29 -5.79
C LEU A 51 0.78 -1.32 -5.74
N ILE A 52 -0.47 -0.86 -5.55
CA ILE A 52 -1.64 -1.73 -5.47
C ILE A 52 -1.87 -2.44 -6.81
N VAL A 53 -1.83 -1.71 -7.92
CA VAL A 53 -1.99 -2.29 -9.27
C VAL A 53 -0.96 -3.40 -9.49
N LYS A 54 0.33 -3.13 -9.23
CA LYS A 54 1.40 -4.13 -9.39
C LYS A 54 1.14 -5.40 -8.57
N ARG A 55 0.73 -5.25 -7.31
CA ARG A 55 0.44 -6.40 -6.43
C ARG A 55 -0.82 -7.15 -6.83
N HIS A 56 -1.86 -6.42 -7.27
CA HIS A 56 -3.09 -7.03 -7.72
C HIS A 56 -2.86 -7.86 -8.98
N SER A 57 -2.14 -7.32 -9.98
CA SER A 57 -1.74 -8.06 -11.18
C SER A 57 -0.98 -9.34 -10.83
N ALA A 58 0.04 -9.26 -9.97
CA ALA A 58 0.81 -10.42 -9.54
C ALA A 58 -0.01 -11.45 -8.74
N TYR A 59 -1.07 -11.02 -8.04
CA TYR A 59 -1.98 -11.92 -7.34
C TYR A 59 -2.90 -12.65 -8.32
N VAL A 60 -3.44 -11.94 -9.32
CA VAL A 60 -4.28 -12.53 -10.38
C VAL A 60 -3.47 -13.53 -11.21
N GLU A 61 -2.26 -13.18 -11.66
CA GLU A 61 -1.39 -14.08 -12.43
C GLU A 61 -1.05 -15.38 -11.67
N LYS A 62 -0.94 -15.31 -10.34
CA LYS A 62 -0.71 -16.50 -9.49
C LYS A 62 -1.95 -17.38 -9.31
N LEU A 63 -3.15 -16.84 -9.51
CA LEU A 63 -4.41 -17.60 -9.42
C LEU A 63 -4.75 -18.29 -10.75
N ASP A 64 -4.26 -17.76 -11.87
CA ASP A 64 -4.44 -18.33 -13.21
C ASP A 64 -3.46 -19.48 -13.53
N LEU A 65 -2.61 -19.86 -12.56
CA LEU A 65 -1.56 -20.88 -12.62
C LEU A 65 -1.85 -22.02 -11.64
#